data_AF-A0A444VIT2-F1
#
_entry.id   AF-A0A444VIT2-F1
#
_cell.length_a   1.000
_cell.length_b   1.000
_cell.length_c   1.000
_cell.angle_alpha   90.00
_cell.angle_beta   90.00
_cell.angle_gamma   90.00
#
_symmetry.space_group_name_H-M   'P 1'
#
loop_
_entity.id
_entity.type
_entity.pdbx_description
1 polymer ?
#
loop_
_entity_poly.entity_id
_entity_poly.type
_entity_poly.pdbx_seq_one_letter_code
_entity_poly.pdbx_strand_id
1 'polypeptide(L)'
;MKKVIIAVGAIFIMACTGKYDNVQNTAEDYQVIPKPAELTMQVGKFVIDGGTSISAAEGLKEEATFLAESIQQLTQVSPSITDQKANIALALNDQIENEEGYTLDVTPDQINISGKNAKGVFYGIQSLVQLISLPEEGSSITDVTVPAVSIKDQPRFIYRGMHLDVARHFFDVDFVKKYIDMIAMHKMNTFHWHLTEDQGWRIEIKKYPELTKVGAYRNGTITGHYPGETNDNERYGGFYTQDDIKEVLAYAQKRHVEVIPEIELPGHSQAAIASYPYLSCFPEEPTEVPNGLMSEASKEQQKNGQPKVVQESWGVYNDVYCAGKEETFAFLEGVLDEVTALFPSKYIHIGGDECPKKNWERCPNCQKRIKEEGLEDEHALQSYFVTRMEKYLNSKGKQIIGWDEILEGGLAPNATVMSWRGVKGGIEAAKQDHNVIMTPNSHCYFDHYQSKDTDNEPLSIGGFLPVEKVYSYEPVPEELSADQQHYILGAQGNIWSEYIPTDEHMEYMALPRATALSEVVWSQKEDKDFEDFKSRLNHMRKLYETKGYNYAKHVFDTAENTPSE
;
A
#
# COMPACT_ATOMS: atom_id res chain seq x y z
N MET A 1 5.49 -70.01 -59.91
CA MET A 1 5.90 -68.66 -59.46
C MET A 1 4.71 -67.98 -58.81
N LYS A 2 4.65 -67.96 -57.47
CA LYS A 2 3.60 -67.24 -56.73
C LYS A 2 4.07 -65.81 -56.52
N LYS A 3 3.32 -64.84 -57.06
CA LYS A 3 3.58 -63.40 -56.86
C LYS A 3 3.11 -63.02 -55.46
N VAL A 4 4.04 -62.57 -54.62
CA VAL A 4 3.75 -61.94 -53.34
C VAL A 4 3.49 -60.46 -53.62
N ILE A 5 2.28 -60.00 -53.29
CA ILE A 5 1.92 -58.57 -53.31
C ILE A 5 2.24 -58.04 -51.91
N ILE A 6 3.22 -57.16 -51.82
CA ILE A 6 3.54 -56.41 -50.60
C ILE A 6 2.68 -55.15 -50.61
N ALA A 7 1.69 -55.09 -49.72
CA ALA A 7 0.92 -53.89 -49.46
C ALA A 7 1.73 -53.00 -48.50
N VAL A 8 2.15 -51.84 -48.98
CA VAL A 8 2.76 -50.79 -48.15
C VAL A 8 1.62 -50.00 -47.51
N GLY A 9 1.36 -50.26 -46.22
CA GLY A 9 0.45 -49.45 -45.43
C GLY A 9 1.10 -48.12 -45.08
N ALA A 10 0.57 -47.02 -45.62
CA ALA A 10 0.91 -45.68 -45.17
C ALA A 10 0.28 -45.46 -43.79
N ILE A 11 1.12 -45.43 -42.76
CA ILE A 11 0.73 -44.99 -41.41
C ILE A 11 0.64 -43.46 -41.47
N PHE A 12 -0.59 -42.94 -41.61
CA PHE A 12 -0.87 -41.54 -41.30
C PHE A 12 -0.75 -41.37 -39.80
N ILE A 13 0.36 -40.81 -39.33
CA ILE A 13 0.45 -40.23 -37.99
C ILE A 13 -0.40 -38.95 -38.05
N MET A 14 -1.68 -39.03 -37.71
CA MET A 14 -2.41 -37.84 -37.29
C MET A 14 -1.71 -37.36 -36.02
N ALA A 15 -0.90 -36.30 -36.12
CA ALA A 15 -0.53 -35.53 -34.95
C ALA A 15 -1.85 -35.05 -34.34
N CYS A 16 -2.17 -35.54 -33.14
CA CYS A 16 -3.30 -35.05 -32.36
C CYS A 16 -2.97 -33.61 -31.96
N THR A 17 -3.30 -32.63 -32.80
CA THR A 17 -3.26 -31.23 -32.42
C THR A 17 -4.32 -31.00 -31.35
N GLY A 18 -3.92 -30.52 -30.19
CA GLY A 18 -4.83 -30.10 -29.13
C GLY A 18 -5.80 -29.03 -29.62
N LYS A 19 -6.99 -28.98 -29.00
CA LYS A 19 -8.08 -28.06 -29.35
C LYS A 19 -7.61 -26.60 -29.43
N TYR A 20 -6.58 -26.24 -28.66
CA TYR A 20 -6.10 -24.87 -28.50
C TYR A 20 -4.73 -24.59 -29.14
N ASP A 21 -4.07 -25.56 -29.77
CA ASP A 21 -2.67 -25.40 -30.23
C ASP A 21 -2.50 -24.35 -31.33
N ASN A 22 -3.53 -24.15 -32.15
CA ASN A 22 -3.49 -23.28 -33.33
C ASN A 22 -4.42 -22.06 -33.22
N VAL A 23 -4.89 -21.74 -32.00
CA VAL A 23 -5.75 -20.58 -31.77
C VAL A 23 -4.95 -19.29 -31.94
N GLN A 24 -5.42 -18.39 -32.79
CA GLN A 24 -4.85 -17.05 -32.91
C GLN A 24 -5.45 -16.17 -31.81
N ASN A 25 -4.60 -15.71 -30.90
CA ASN A 25 -4.98 -14.80 -29.83
C ASN A 25 -5.06 -13.35 -30.37
N THR A 26 -5.86 -12.52 -29.70
CA THR A 26 -5.96 -11.07 -29.99
C THR A 26 -5.38 -10.27 -28.84
N ALA A 27 -5.23 -8.95 -29.02
CA ALA A 27 -4.76 -8.07 -27.95
C ALA A 27 -5.66 -8.15 -26.69
N GLU A 28 -6.95 -8.43 -26.87
CA GLU A 28 -7.95 -8.59 -25.78
C GLU A 28 -7.68 -9.81 -24.89
N ASP A 29 -6.87 -10.78 -25.34
CA ASP A 29 -6.46 -11.91 -24.50
C ASP A 29 -5.33 -11.53 -23.51
N TYR A 30 -4.64 -10.40 -23.70
CA TYR A 30 -3.41 -10.04 -22.96
C TYR A 30 -3.58 -8.81 -22.05
N GLN A 31 -4.61 -8.82 -21.22
CA GLN A 31 -5.03 -7.67 -20.42
C GLN A 31 -4.31 -7.60 -19.05
N VAL A 32 -2.99 -7.38 -19.07
CA VAL A 32 -2.16 -7.31 -17.85
C VAL A 32 -1.98 -5.86 -17.39
N ILE A 33 -2.25 -5.58 -16.12
CA ILE A 33 -1.91 -4.32 -15.44
C ILE A 33 -1.08 -4.63 -14.18
N PRO A 34 0.10 -4.01 -13.99
CA PRO A 34 0.79 -3.08 -14.90
C PRO A 34 1.18 -3.68 -16.25
N LYS A 35 1.25 -2.83 -17.29
CA LYS A 35 1.72 -3.22 -18.62
C LYS A 35 3.17 -3.75 -18.57
N PRO A 36 3.43 -4.98 -19.03
CA PRO A 36 4.78 -5.52 -19.07
C PRO A 36 5.72 -4.76 -20.01
N ALA A 37 7.00 -4.71 -19.69
CA ALA A 37 8.02 -4.06 -20.53
C ALA A 37 8.15 -4.69 -21.93
N GLU A 38 8.14 -6.03 -22.02
CA GLU A 38 8.08 -6.74 -23.29
C GLU A 38 7.00 -7.83 -23.24
N LEU A 39 6.08 -7.83 -24.22
CA LEU A 39 5.08 -8.88 -24.42
C LEU A 39 5.02 -9.25 -25.90
N THR A 40 5.26 -10.53 -26.19
CA THR A 40 5.12 -11.10 -27.54
C THR A 40 3.98 -12.11 -27.56
N MET A 41 2.91 -11.77 -28.29
CA MET A 41 1.77 -12.68 -28.50
C MET A 41 2.22 -13.91 -29.28
N GLN A 42 1.77 -15.10 -28.87
CA GLN A 42 2.05 -16.35 -29.55
C GLN A 42 0.76 -17.08 -29.93
N VAL A 43 0.91 -18.09 -30.79
CA VAL A 43 -0.22 -18.94 -31.22
C VAL A 43 -0.49 -20.00 -30.16
N GLY A 44 -1.77 -20.15 -29.85
CA GLY A 44 -2.32 -21.21 -29.03
C GLY A 44 -2.70 -20.79 -27.61
N LYS A 45 -3.29 -21.70 -26.84
CA LYS A 45 -3.61 -21.50 -25.42
C LYS A 45 -3.23 -22.74 -24.61
N PHE A 46 -2.69 -22.53 -23.42
CA PHE A 46 -2.51 -23.56 -22.40
C PHE A 46 -3.85 -23.82 -21.71
N VAL A 47 -4.20 -25.08 -21.43
CA VAL A 47 -5.42 -25.45 -20.69
C VAL A 47 -5.06 -25.81 -19.26
N ILE A 48 -5.73 -25.16 -18.30
CA ILE A 48 -5.64 -25.49 -16.88
C ILE A 48 -6.79 -26.44 -16.54
N ASP A 49 -6.47 -27.70 -16.23
CA ASP A 49 -7.42 -28.71 -15.79
C ASP A 49 -6.94 -29.47 -14.55
N GLY A 50 -7.71 -30.47 -14.09
CA GLY A 50 -7.36 -31.28 -12.91
C GLY A 50 -6.11 -32.14 -13.03
N GLY A 51 -5.52 -32.27 -14.23
CA GLY A 51 -4.23 -32.90 -14.47
C GLY A 51 -3.04 -31.93 -14.39
N THR A 52 -3.31 -30.63 -14.30
CA THR A 52 -2.26 -29.60 -14.22
C THR A 52 -1.40 -29.79 -12.98
N SER A 53 -0.09 -29.73 -13.17
CA SER A 53 0.89 -29.80 -12.09
C SER A 53 1.84 -28.60 -12.12
N ILE A 54 2.34 -28.22 -10.95
CA ILE A 54 3.31 -27.16 -10.72
C ILE A 54 4.58 -27.78 -10.13
N SER A 55 5.72 -27.45 -10.70
CA SER A 55 7.04 -27.74 -10.15
C SER A 55 7.75 -26.45 -9.79
N ALA A 56 8.57 -26.49 -8.75
CA ALA A 56 9.28 -25.31 -8.26
C ALA A 56 10.71 -25.67 -7.88
N ALA A 57 11.65 -24.81 -8.25
CA ALA A 57 13.03 -24.91 -7.81
C ALA A 57 13.13 -24.79 -6.27
N GLU A 58 14.27 -25.22 -5.73
CA GLU A 58 14.56 -25.06 -4.30
C GLU A 58 14.42 -23.57 -3.89
N GLY A 59 13.69 -23.32 -2.79
CA GLY A 59 13.38 -21.98 -2.33
C GLY A 59 12.11 -21.34 -2.90
N LEU A 60 11.41 -21.98 -3.86
CA LEU A 60 10.20 -21.44 -4.51
C LEU A 60 8.89 -22.16 -4.10
N LYS A 61 8.91 -22.86 -2.96
CA LYS A 61 7.76 -23.67 -2.52
C LYS A 61 6.55 -22.82 -2.17
N GLU A 62 6.77 -21.68 -1.50
CA GLU A 62 5.67 -20.78 -1.13
C GLU A 62 5.05 -20.13 -2.38
N GLU A 63 5.86 -19.79 -3.39
CA GLU A 63 5.39 -19.27 -4.68
C GLU A 63 4.54 -20.31 -5.43
N ALA A 64 4.93 -21.59 -5.39
CA ALA A 64 4.14 -22.67 -5.97
C ALA A 64 2.80 -22.85 -5.26
N THR A 65 2.79 -22.77 -3.92
CA THR A 65 1.57 -22.81 -3.11
C THR A 65 0.67 -21.62 -3.42
N PHE A 66 1.23 -20.41 -3.46
CA PHE A 66 0.48 -19.20 -3.79
C PHE A 66 -0.15 -19.27 -5.20
N LEU A 67 0.58 -19.77 -6.20
CA LEU A 67 0.05 -19.96 -7.55
C LEU A 67 -1.10 -20.99 -7.56
N ALA A 68 -0.93 -22.13 -6.89
CA ALA A 68 -1.96 -23.16 -6.81
C ALA A 68 -3.24 -22.63 -6.15
N GLU A 69 -3.12 -21.90 -5.03
CA GLU A 69 -4.22 -21.26 -4.33
C GLU A 69 -4.90 -20.17 -5.18
N SER A 70 -4.12 -19.38 -5.92
CA SER A 70 -4.64 -18.35 -6.83
C SER A 70 -5.45 -18.95 -7.97
N ILE A 71 -4.96 -20.03 -8.59
CA ILE A 71 -5.69 -20.77 -9.63
C ILE A 71 -6.98 -21.37 -9.04
N GLN A 72 -6.90 -21.97 -7.85
CA GLN A 72 -8.08 -22.55 -7.19
C GLN A 72 -9.14 -21.49 -6.89
N GLN A 73 -8.75 -20.33 -6.37
CA GLN A 73 -9.66 -19.24 -6.06
C GLN A 73 -10.37 -18.72 -7.32
N LEU A 74 -9.65 -18.58 -8.43
CA LEU A 74 -10.21 -18.00 -9.67
C LEU A 74 -11.00 -19.00 -10.51
N THR A 75 -10.66 -20.29 -10.43
CA THR A 75 -11.11 -21.28 -11.44
C THR A 75 -11.74 -22.54 -10.85
N GLN A 76 -11.63 -22.73 -9.53
CA GLN A 76 -11.98 -23.96 -8.81
C GLN A 76 -11.14 -25.20 -9.18
N VAL A 77 -10.21 -25.08 -10.12
CA VAL A 77 -9.22 -26.12 -10.44
C VAL A 77 -8.09 -26.05 -9.41
N SER A 78 -7.65 -27.21 -8.89
CA SER A 78 -6.57 -27.28 -7.90
C SER A 78 -5.37 -28.02 -8.48
N PRO A 79 -4.40 -27.31 -9.09
CA PRO A 79 -3.17 -27.93 -9.58
C PRO A 79 -2.40 -28.62 -8.46
N SER A 80 -1.77 -29.75 -8.78
CA SER A 80 -0.91 -30.47 -7.83
C SER A 80 0.52 -29.91 -7.84
N ILE A 81 1.19 -29.86 -6.69
CA ILE A 81 2.61 -29.47 -6.60
C ILE A 81 3.46 -30.74 -6.59
N THR A 82 4.53 -30.78 -7.39
CA THR A 82 5.40 -31.95 -7.57
C THR A 82 6.88 -31.57 -7.74
N ASP A 83 7.77 -32.46 -7.33
CA ASP A 83 9.23 -32.31 -7.52
C ASP A 83 9.69 -32.82 -8.90
N GLN A 84 8.77 -33.35 -9.71
CA GLN A 84 9.06 -33.85 -11.07
C GLN A 84 8.78 -32.77 -12.13
N LYS A 85 9.15 -33.05 -13.38
CA LYS A 85 8.77 -32.18 -14.50
C LYS A 85 7.24 -32.04 -14.54
N ALA A 86 6.77 -30.80 -14.55
CA ALA A 86 5.36 -30.44 -14.49
C ALA A 86 4.95 -29.58 -15.68
N ASN A 87 3.65 -29.29 -15.78
CA ASN A 87 3.12 -28.40 -16.82
C ASN A 87 3.49 -26.94 -16.57
N ILE A 88 3.53 -26.54 -15.30
CA ILE A 88 3.96 -25.22 -14.86
C ILE A 88 5.29 -25.38 -14.11
N ALA A 89 6.32 -24.65 -14.51
CA ALA A 89 7.63 -24.68 -13.86
C ALA A 89 8.04 -23.31 -13.36
N LEU A 90 8.33 -23.22 -12.06
CA LEU A 90 8.90 -22.03 -11.41
C LEU A 90 10.40 -22.25 -11.22
N ALA A 91 11.22 -21.35 -11.75
CA ALA A 91 12.67 -21.48 -11.78
C ALA A 91 13.40 -20.21 -11.34
N LEU A 92 14.65 -20.38 -10.90
CA LEU A 92 15.58 -19.30 -10.65
C LEU A 92 16.50 -19.11 -11.85
N ASN A 93 16.80 -17.87 -12.20
CA ASN A 93 17.67 -17.51 -13.33
C ASN A 93 18.57 -16.32 -12.98
N ASP A 94 19.84 -16.62 -12.67
CA ASP A 94 20.86 -15.62 -12.32
C ASP A 94 21.26 -14.68 -13.47
N GLN A 95 20.79 -14.91 -14.70
CA GLN A 95 21.00 -14.00 -15.83
C GLN A 95 20.04 -12.80 -15.79
N ILE A 96 18.99 -12.85 -14.97
CA ILE A 96 18.10 -11.70 -14.76
C ILE A 96 18.80 -10.77 -13.76
N GLU A 97 19.10 -9.54 -14.18
CA GLU A 97 19.87 -8.59 -13.37
C GLU A 97 19.03 -7.98 -12.23
N ASN A 98 17.80 -7.57 -12.54
CA ASN A 98 16.87 -6.94 -11.59
C ASN A 98 16.33 -7.96 -10.58
N GLU A 99 16.36 -7.63 -9.29
CA GLU A 99 15.89 -8.50 -8.19
C GLU A 99 14.40 -8.87 -8.32
N GLU A 100 13.60 -8.03 -8.96
CA GLU A 100 12.16 -8.19 -9.14
C GLU A 100 11.78 -8.44 -10.61
N GLY A 101 12.78 -8.62 -11.48
CA GLY A 101 12.58 -8.97 -12.88
C GLY A 101 12.22 -10.44 -13.09
N TYR A 102 11.47 -10.72 -14.15
CA TYR A 102 11.04 -12.08 -14.49
C TYR A 102 10.87 -12.30 -16.00
N THR A 103 10.81 -13.58 -16.37
CA THR A 103 10.30 -14.04 -17.67
C THR A 103 9.11 -14.97 -17.45
N LEU A 104 8.10 -14.87 -18.32
CA LEU A 104 6.95 -15.76 -18.37
C LEU A 104 6.74 -16.23 -19.81
N ASP A 105 6.89 -17.53 -20.03
CA ASP A 105 6.69 -18.16 -21.33
C ASP A 105 5.54 -19.19 -21.24
N VAL A 106 4.47 -18.95 -21.99
CA VAL A 106 3.29 -19.82 -22.10
C VAL A 106 3.23 -20.40 -23.50
N THR A 107 3.15 -21.72 -23.57
CA THR A 107 2.90 -22.51 -24.79
C THR A 107 1.68 -23.42 -24.56
N PRO A 108 1.11 -24.05 -25.59
CA PRO A 108 0.00 -25.00 -25.39
C PRO A 108 0.31 -26.15 -24.43
N ASP A 109 1.58 -26.55 -24.31
CA ASP A 109 2.01 -27.70 -23.51
C ASP A 109 2.58 -27.33 -22.13
N GLN A 110 3.10 -26.10 -21.97
CA GLN A 110 3.90 -25.72 -20.80
C GLN A 110 3.86 -24.22 -20.50
N ILE A 111 3.90 -23.89 -19.20
CA ILE A 111 4.15 -22.56 -18.66
C ILE A 111 5.49 -22.58 -17.89
N ASN A 112 6.36 -21.62 -18.18
CA ASN A 112 7.60 -21.42 -17.43
C ASN A 112 7.65 -20.00 -16.88
N ILE A 113 7.92 -19.85 -15.58
CA ILE A 113 8.18 -18.57 -14.93
C ILE A 113 9.59 -18.63 -14.34
N SER A 114 10.42 -17.66 -14.68
CA SER A 114 11.76 -17.53 -14.12
C SER A 114 11.99 -16.15 -13.55
N GLY A 115 12.62 -16.06 -12.39
CA GLY A 115 13.06 -14.80 -11.78
C GLY A 115 14.47 -14.95 -11.21
N LYS A 116 15.14 -13.84 -10.90
CA LYS A 116 16.45 -13.90 -10.23
C LYS A 116 16.34 -14.56 -8.85
N ASN A 117 15.27 -14.22 -8.13
CA ASN A 117 14.92 -14.75 -6.82
C ASN A 117 13.39 -14.96 -6.74
N ALA A 118 12.89 -15.30 -5.56
CA ALA A 118 11.48 -15.53 -5.28
C ALA A 118 10.56 -14.34 -5.61
N LYS A 119 11.00 -13.08 -5.43
CA LYS A 119 10.23 -11.87 -5.74
C LYS A 119 9.93 -11.75 -7.23
N GLY A 120 10.95 -11.95 -8.08
CA GLY A 120 10.78 -11.95 -9.53
C GLY A 120 9.78 -13.03 -9.97
N VAL A 121 9.94 -14.26 -9.48
CA VAL A 121 9.00 -15.37 -9.77
C VAL A 121 7.57 -15.01 -9.33
N PHE A 122 7.42 -14.41 -8.15
CA PHE A 122 6.13 -13.97 -7.64
C PHE A 122 5.45 -12.93 -8.55
N TYR A 123 6.17 -11.94 -9.06
CA TYR A 123 5.59 -10.98 -10.01
C TYR A 123 5.26 -11.61 -11.37
N GLY A 124 6.01 -12.63 -11.79
CA GLY A 124 5.63 -13.47 -12.94
C GLY A 124 4.33 -14.25 -12.70
N ILE A 125 4.13 -14.74 -11.47
CA ILE A 125 2.85 -15.36 -11.06
C ILE A 125 1.71 -14.34 -11.13
N GLN A 126 1.90 -13.10 -10.66
CA GLN A 126 0.86 -12.06 -10.75
C GLN A 126 0.44 -11.80 -12.20
N SER A 127 1.39 -11.74 -13.14
CA SER A 127 1.05 -11.62 -14.58
C SER A 127 0.34 -12.85 -15.12
N LEU A 128 0.77 -14.06 -14.76
CA LEU A 128 0.10 -15.29 -15.16
C LEU A 128 -1.35 -15.31 -14.68
N VAL A 129 -1.59 -14.94 -13.42
CA VAL A 129 -2.92 -14.92 -12.80
C VAL A 129 -3.89 -14.00 -13.56
N GLN A 130 -3.42 -12.85 -14.05
CA GLN A 130 -4.22 -11.94 -14.88
C GLN A 130 -4.43 -12.43 -16.32
N LEU A 131 -3.64 -13.41 -16.80
CA LEU A 131 -3.83 -14.02 -18.12
C LEU A 131 -4.76 -15.23 -18.08
N ILE A 132 -5.18 -15.69 -16.90
CA ILE A 132 -6.15 -16.77 -16.76
C ILE A 132 -7.51 -16.27 -17.26
N SER A 133 -8.12 -17.02 -18.17
CA SER A 133 -9.46 -16.73 -18.66
C SER A 133 -10.48 -16.77 -17.51
N LEU A 134 -11.20 -15.67 -17.32
CA LEU A 134 -12.27 -15.55 -16.33
C LEU A 134 -13.65 -15.75 -17.01
N PRO A 135 -14.65 -16.28 -16.29
CA PRO A 135 -16.01 -16.35 -16.82
C PRO A 135 -16.55 -14.94 -17.13
N GLU A 136 -17.37 -14.83 -18.18
CA GLU A 136 -18.20 -13.63 -18.37
C GLU A 136 -19.33 -13.61 -17.35
N GLU A 137 -19.81 -12.41 -17.00
CA GLU A 137 -20.92 -12.24 -16.08
C GLU A 137 -22.15 -13.04 -16.56
N GLY A 138 -22.68 -13.90 -15.68
CA GLY A 138 -23.82 -14.77 -16.01
C GLY A 138 -23.49 -15.98 -16.90
N SER A 139 -22.22 -16.24 -17.22
CA SER A 139 -21.77 -17.38 -18.04
C SER A 139 -20.83 -18.30 -17.27
N SER A 140 -20.88 -19.61 -17.55
CA SER A 140 -19.89 -20.56 -17.04
C SER A 140 -18.76 -20.72 -18.05
N ILE A 141 -17.50 -20.67 -17.59
CA ILE A 141 -16.37 -21.01 -18.44
C ILE A 141 -16.36 -22.52 -18.72
N THR A 142 -16.15 -22.91 -19.98
CA THR A 142 -16.13 -24.33 -20.38
C THR A 142 -14.75 -24.94 -20.20
N ASP A 143 -13.70 -24.20 -20.57
CA ASP A 143 -12.30 -24.57 -20.40
C ASP A 143 -11.53 -23.37 -19.84
N VAL A 144 -10.75 -23.59 -18.77
CA VAL A 144 -9.87 -22.57 -18.19
C VAL A 144 -8.59 -22.53 -19.00
N THR A 145 -8.24 -21.38 -19.58
CA THR A 145 -7.12 -21.25 -20.50
C THR A 145 -6.23 -20.05 -20.19
N VAL A 146 -4.98 -20.11 -20.65
CA VAL A 146 -4.02 -19.00 -20.65
C VAL A 146 -3.50 -18.83 -22.08
N PRO A 147 -3.54 -17.63 -22.68
CA PRO A 147 -3.03 -17.44 -24.04
C PRO A 147 -1.51 -17.62 -24.09
N ALA A 148 -1.02 -18.25 -25.17
CA ALA A 148 0.40 -18.41 -25.40
C ALA A 148 1.07 -17.03 -25.53
N VAL A 149 2.19 -16.84 -24.83
CA VAL A 149 2.87 -15.54 -24.71
C VAL A 149 4.33 -15.73 -24.33
N SER A 150 5.17 -14.76 -24.67
CA SER A 150 6.48 -14.58 -24.03
C SER A 150 6.54 -13.18 -23.44
N ILE A 151 6.82 -13.08 -22.15
CA ILE A 151 6.93 -11.83 -21.39
C ILE A 151 8.32 -11.74 -20.77
N LYS A 152 8.94 -10.56 -20.87
CA LYS A 152 10.09 -10.18 -20.04
C LYS A 152 9.75 -8.85 -19.39
N ASP A 153 9.91 -8.77 -18.09
CA ASP A 153 9.35 -7.65 -17.34
C ASP A 153 10.14 -7.38 -16.06
N GLN A 154 10.12 -6.12 -15.64
CA GLN A 154 10.77 -5.63 -14.44
C GLN A 154 10.16 -4.27 -14.04
N PRO A 155 10.15 -3.92 -12.75
CA PRO A 155 9.61 -2.64 -12.31
C PRO A 155 10.51 -1.47 -12.71
N ARG A 156 9.89 -0.33 -13.03
CA ARG A 156 10.55 0.97 -13.20
C ARG A 156 11.12 1.53 -11.88
N PHE A 157 10.38 1.39 -10.79
CA PHE A 157 10.77 1.92 -9.48
C PHE A 157 10.93 0.82 -8.43
N ILE A 158 11.88 1.02 -7.51
CA ILE A 158 12.16 0.06 -6.43
C ILE A 158 11.20 0.19 -5.25
N TYR A 159 10.55 1.34 -5.09
CA TYR A 159 9.52 1.59 -4.08
C TYR A 159 8.16 1.76 -4.75
N ARG A 160 7.20 0.90 -4.40
CA ARG A 160 5.84 0.90 -4.96
C ARG A 160 4.86 0.69 -3.82
N GLY A 161 4.41 1.81 -3.25
CA GLY A 161 3.75 1.81 -1.95
C GLY A 161 2.24 2.06 -2.00
N MET A 162 1.56 1.50 -1.00
CA MET A 162 0.20 1.86 -0.63
C MET A 162 0.16 2.09 0.88
N HIS A 163 -0.46 3.20 1.28
CA HIS A 163 -0.66 3.56 2.68
C HIS A 163 -2.08 3.22 3.15
N LEU A 164 -2.21 2.88 4.43
CA LEU A 164 -3.49 2.66 5.11
C LEU A 164 -3.48 3.37 6.47
N ASP A 165 -4.35 4.36 6.62
CA ASP A 165 -4.69 4.94 7.90
C ASP A 165 -5.66 4.05 8.66
N VAL A 166 -5.16 3.43 9.72
CA VAL A 166 -5.96 2.63 10.66
C VAL A 166 -6.19 3.37 11.99
N ALA A 167 -5.65 4.58 12.10
CA ALA A 167 -5.70 5.40 13.30
C ALA A 167 -7.01 6.22 13.37
N ARG A 168 -7.45 6.83 12.26
CA ARG A 168 -8.72 7.58 12.23
C ARG A 168 -9.92 6.63 12.30
N HIS A 169 -9.95 5.60 11.46
CA HIS A 169 -10.84 4.44 11.59
C HIS A 169 -10.04 3.12 11.60
N PHE A 170 -10.38 2.22 12.52
CA PHE A 170 -9.72 0.93 12.71
C PHE A 170 -10.26 -0.11 11.72
N PHE A 171 -9.36 -0.87 11.11
CA PHE A 171 -9.64 -2.02 10.25
C PHE A 171 -9.04 -3.27 10.89
N ASP A 172 -9.77 -4.38 10.91
CA ASP A 172 -9.29 -5.59 11.57
C ASP A 172 -8.17 -6.31 10.79
N VAL A 173 -7.61 -7.35 11.40
CA VAL A 173 -6.50 -8.12 10.83
C VAL A 173 -6.87 -8.78 9.50
N ASP A 174 -8.12 -9.22 9.34
CA ASP A 174 -8.57 -9.91 8.13
C ASP A 174 -8.71 -8.91 6.97
N PHE A 175 -9.22 -7.71 7.24
CA PHE A 175 -9.21 -6.64 6.25
C PHE A 175 -7.79 -6.21 5.88
N VAL A 176 -6.88 -6.05 6.85
CA VAL A 176 -5.48 -5.66 6.55
C VAL A 176 -4.81 -6.70 5.65
N LYS A 177 -5.06 -8.01 5.86
CA LYS A 177 -4.59 -9.06 4.94
C LYS A 177 -5.23 -8.93 3.55
N LYS A 178 -6.53 -8.65 3.47
CA LYS A 178 -7.23 -8.38 2.20
C LYS A 178 -6.62 -7.18 1.47
N TYR A 179 -6.23 -6.13 2.20
CA TYR A 179 -5.53 -4.98 1.66
C TYR A 179 -4.14 -5.33 1.11
N ILE A 180 -3.40 -6.21 1.81
CA ILE A 180 -2.12 -6.74 1.31
C ILE A 180 -2.31 -7.59 0.03
N ASP A 181 -3.39 -8.36 -0.10
CA ASP A 181 -3.73 -9.03 -1.36
C ASP A 181 -3.96 -8.01 -2.49
N MET A 182 -4.65 -6.90 -2.21
CA MET A 182 -4.84 -5.80 -3.17
C MET A 182 -3.52 -5.12 -3.54
N ILE A 183 -2.57 -4.97 -2.61
CA ILE A 183 -1.21 -4.46 -2.93
C ILE A 183 -0.49 -5.44 -3.86
N ALA A 184 -0.49 -6.73 -3.50
CA ALA A 184 0.23 -7.77 -4.21
C ALA A 184 -0.29 -8.00 -5.64
N MET A 185 -1.61 -7.99 -5.84
CA MET A 185 -2.22 -8.18 -7.18
C MET A 185 -1.81 -7.08 -8.17
N HIS A 186 -1.45 -5.91 -7.66
CA HIS A 186 -1.01 -4.75 -8.43
C HIS A 186 0.52 -4.69 -8.57
N LYS A 187 1.26 -5.73 -8.15
CA LYS A 187 2.73 -5.76 -8.13
C LYS A 187 3.37 -4.61 -7.31
N MET A 188 2.62 -4.04 -6.38
CA MET A 188 3.16 -3.13 -5.37
C MET A 188 3.98 -3.96 -4.35
N ASN A 189 4.97 -3.36 -3.71
CA ASN A 189 5.88 -4.07 -2.81
C ASN A 189 5.96 -3.48 -1.41
N THR A 190 5.28 -2.38 -1.13
CA THR A 190 5.35 -1.72 0.17
C THR A 190 3.95 -1.42 0.71
N PHE A 191 3.72 -1.83 1.94
CA PHE A 191 2.57 -1.45 2.76
C PHE A 191 3.02 -0.47 3.85
N HIS A 192 2.65 0.79 3.71
CA HIS A 192 2.87 1.82 4.71
C HIS A 192 1.70 1.84 5.71
N TRP A 193 1.94 1.45 6.95
CA TRP A 193 0.89 1.22 7.94
C TRP A 193 0.87 2.33 8.98
N HIS A 194 -0.10 3.24 8.87
CA HIS A 194 -0.24 4.40 9.75
C HIS A 194 -1.01 4.03 11.03
N LEU A 195 -0.25 3.77 12.10
CA LEU A 195 -0.72 3.08 13.31
C LEU A 195 -1.11 4.02 14.45
N THR A 196 -0.78 5.31 14.37
CA THR A 196 -0.94 6.24 15.50
C THR A 196 -1.34 7.62 15.04
N GLU A 197 -2.32 8.20 15.71
CA GLU A 197 -2.75 9.59 15.54
C GLU A 197 -3.50 10.07 16.80
N ASP A 198 -3.87 11.34 16.84
CA ASP A 198 -4.70 12.07 17.78
C ASP A 198 -5.99 11.33 18.15
N GLN A 199 -6.65 10.70 17.17
CA GLN A 199 -7.92 10.00 17.34
C GLN A 199 -7.76 8.50 17.64
N GLY A 200 -6.52 7.99 17.74
CA GLY A 200 -6.29 6.57 17.92
C GLY A 200 -4.84 6.09 17.98
N TRP A 201 -4.54 5.25 18.96
CA TRP A 201 -3.31 4.47 19.02
C TRP A 201 -3.59 2.99 18.76
N ARG A 202 -3.00 2.39 17.71
CA ARG A 202 -3.42 1.07 17.20
C ARG A 202 -2.44 -0.07 17.45
N ILE A 203 -1.28 0.17 18.06
CA ILE A 203 -0.25 -0.86 18.27
C ILE A 203 -0.01 -1.17 19.75
N GLU A 204 -0.03 -2.44 20.13
CA GLU A 204 0.34 -2.83 21.49
C GLU A 204 1.83 -2.58 21.80
N ILE A 205 2.09 -1.74 22.79
CA ILE A 205 3.42 -1.54 23.40
C ILE A 205 3.36 -2.03 24.84
N LYS A 206 4.00 -3.17 25.12
CA LYS A 206 3.89 -3.87 26.41
C LYS A 206 4.42 -3.04 27.57
N LYS A 207 5.47 -2.25 27.33
CA LYS A 207 6.03 -1.32 28.31
C LYS A 207 5.05 -0.20 28.67
N TYR A 208 4.15 0.18 27.75
CA TYR A 208 3.23 1.30 27.88
C TYR A 208 1.77 0.87 27.63
N PRO A 209 1.18 0.02 28.48
CA PRO A 209 -0.12 -0.60 28.23
C PRO A 209 -1.30 0.37 28.16
N GLU A 210 -1.20 1.57 28.75
CA GLU A 210 -2.27 2.57 28.65
C GLU A 210 -2.46 3.08 27.21
N LEU A 211 -1.49 2.94 26.32
CA LEU A 211 -1.63 3.31 24.91
C LEU A 211 -2.78 2.56 24.22
N THR A 212 -3.02 1.30 24.59
CA THR A 212 -4.13 0.51 24.03
C THR A 212 -5.33 0.38 24.97
N LYS A 213 -5.17 0.60 26.28
CA LYS A 213 -6.33 0.67 27.20
C LYS A 213 -7.10 1.98 27.09
N VAL A 214 -6.38 3.09 26.87
CA VAL A 214 -6.93 4.44 26.73
C VAL A 214 -6.83 4.89 25.28
N GLY A 215 -5.61 5.06 24.75
CA GLY A 215 -5.36 5.67 23.44
C GLY A 215 -6.00 4.97 22.24
N ALA A 216 -6.32 3.67 22.35
CA ALA A 216 -7.01 2.93 21.29
C ALA A 216 -8.51 3.25 21.20
N TYR A 217 -9.10 4.01 22.11
CA TYR A 217 -10.53 4.27 22.14
C TYR A 217 -10.86 5.74 22.38
N ARG A 218 -11.77 6.28 21.58
CA ARG A 218 -12.41 7.59 21.78
C ARG A 218 -13.89 7.40 22.13
N ASN A 219 -14.49 8.38 22.81
CA ASN A 219 -15.87 8.26 23.30
C ASN A 219 -16.91 8.87 22.34
N GLY A 220 -16.47 9.37 21.19
CA GLY A 220 -17.32 9.86 20.13
C GLY A 220 -16.50 10.22 18.90
N THR A 221 -17.20 10.38 17.79
CA THR A 221 -16.66 10.87 16.52
C THR A 221 -17.56 11.99 16.00
N ILE A 222 -16.96 13.02 15.40
CA ILE A 222 -17.76 14.04 14.71
C ILE A 222 -18.54 13.44 13.54
N THR A 223 -19.72 14.00 13.27
CA THR A 223 -20.50 13.72 12.06
C THR A 223 -20.37 14.88 11.06
N GLY A 224 -20.44 14.56 9.77
CA GLY A 224 -20.27 15.55 8.70
C GLY A 224 -18.82 16.03 8.55
N HIS A 225 -18.61 17.04 7.70
CA HIS A 225 -17.27 17.57 7.45
C HIS A 225 -16.71 18.33 8.67
N TYR A 226 -15.39 18.28 8.87
CA TYR A 226 -14.68 19.10 9.86
C TYR A 226 -15.08 20.59 9.69
N PRO A 227 -15.32 21.35 10.79
CA PRO A 227 -15.13 21.00 12.21
C PRO A 227 -16.24 20.15 12.87
N GLY A 228 -17.14 19.55 12.09
CA GLY A 228 -18.22 18.67 12.55
C GLY A 228 -19.54 19.41 12.76
N GLU A 229 -20.64 18.70 12.55
CA GLU A 229 -22.01 19.18 12.81
C GLU A 229 -22.53 18.71 14.18
N THR A 230 -22.32 17.42 14.48
CA THR A 230 -22.65 16.81 15.78
C THR A 230 -21.54 15.83 16.20
N ASN A 231 -21.73 15.15 17.33
CA ASN A 231 -20.89 14.04 17.79
C ASN A 231 -21.81 12.83 18.04
N ASP A 232 -21.43 11.65 17.54
CA ASP A 232 -22.24 10.43 17.66
C ASP A 232 -22.38 9.91 19.10
N ASN A 233 -21.49 10.34 20.01
CA ASN A 233 -21.36 9.86 21.39
C ASN A 233 -21.17 8.34 21.49
N GLU A 234 -20.61 7.72 20.45
CA GLU A 234 -20.34 6.29 20.43
C GLU A 234 -18.87 5.99 20.73
N ARG A 235 -18.65 5.08 21.68
CA ARG A 235 -17.29 4.63 21.99
C ARG A 235 -16.76 3.81 20.81
N TYR A 236 -15.72 4.32 20.16
CA TYR A 236 -15.12 3.74 18.97
C TYR A 236 -13.64 3.42 19.20
N GLY A 237 -13.16 2.31 18.64
CA GLY A 237 -11.75 1.99 18.68
C GLY A 237 -11.40 0.52 18.41
N GLY A 238 -10.14 0.21 18.65
CA GLY A 238 -9.52 -1.07 18.32
C GLY A 238 -7.99 -0.90 18.26
N PHE A 239 -7.27 -2.01 18.40
CA PHE A 239 -5.81 -2.06 18.29
C PHE A 239 -5.37 -3.47 17.89
N TYR A 240 -4.16 -3.58 17.35
CA TYR A 240 -3.48 -4.83 17.06
C TYR A 240 -2.58 -5.21 18.22
N THR A 241 -2.71 -6.44 18.69
CA THR A 241 -1.72 -7.04 19.58
C THR A 241 -0.40 -7.25 18.82
N GLN A 242 0.68 -7.49 19.56
CA GLN A 242 1.95 -7.82 18.90
C GLN A 242 1.88 -9.14 18.12
N ASP A 243 0.97 -10.06 18.46
CA ASP A 243 0.80 -11.31 17.74
C ASP A 243 -0.02 -11.12 16.45
N ASP A 244 -1.04 -10.26 16.48
CA ASP A 244 -1.76 -9.81 15.27
C ASP A 244 -0.79 -9.19 14.26
N ILE A 245 0.11 -8.32 14.72
CA ILE A 245 1.12 -7.69 13.86
C ILE A 245 2.06 -8.74 13.25
N LYS A 246 2.56 -9.70 14.04
CA LYS A 246 3.41 -10.78 13.51
C LYS A 246 2.69 -11.61 12.46
N GLU A 247 1.40 -11.87 12.66
CA GLU A 247 0.58 -12.57 11.69
C GLU A 247 0.47 -11.79 10.37
N VAL A 248 0.18 -10.49 10.43
CA VAL A 248 0.15 -9.60 9.26
C VAL A 248 1.51 -9.56 8.56
N LEU A 249 2.60 -9.44 9.31
CA LEU A 249 3.96 -9.41 8.76
C LEU A 249 4.32 -10.72 8.04
N ALA A 250 3.99 -11.87 8.62
CA ALA A 250 4.19 -13.17 7.99
C ALA A 250 3.34 -13.32 6.72
N TYR A 251 2.11 -12.81 6.75
CA TYR A 251 1.20 -12.82 5.60
C TYR A 251 1.71 -11.94 4.44
N ALA A 252 2.23 -10.75 4.75
CA ALA A 252 2.84 -9.82 3.80
C ALA A 252 4.13 -10.40 3.19
N GLN A 253 4.96 -11.05 4.00
CA GLN A 253 6.20 -11.68 3.53
C GLN A 253 5.95 -12.71 2.43
N LYS A 254 4.90 -13.53 2.56
CA LYS A 254 4.52 -14.52 1.54
C LYS A 254 4.09 -13.91 0.20
N ARG A 255 3.82 -12.60 0.19
CA ARG A 255 3.44 -11.81 -0.98
C ARG A 255 4.52 -10.83 -1.41
N HIS A 256 5.71 -10.96 -0.82
CA HIS A 256 6.85 -10.08 -1.07
C HIS A 256 6.52 -8.59 -0.84
N VAL A 257 5.63 -8.31 0.11
CA VAL A 257 5.27 -6.95 0.55
C VAL A 257 6.01 -6.61 1.83
N GLU A 258 6.85 -5.57 1.79
CA GLU A 258 7.48 -4.98 2.97
C GLU A 258 6.46 -4.11 3.73
N VAL A 259 6.35 -4.30 5.04
CA VAL A 259 5.47 -3.49 5.89
C VAL A 259 6.32 -2.47 6.65
N ILE A 260 6.03 -1.19 6.43
CA ILE A 260 6.69 -0.06 7.11
C ILE A 260 5.70 0.51 8.12
N PRO A 261 5.99 0.42 9.43
CA PRO A 261 5.14 1.05 10.43
C PRO A 261 5.38 2.56 10.47
N GLU A 262 4.32 3.32 10.73
CA GLU A 262 4.42 4.73 11.12
C GLU A 262 4.04 4.93 12.58
N ILE A 263 4.91 5.62 13.31
CA ILE A 263 4.64 6.17 14.63
C ILE A 263 4.82 7.68 14.52
N GLU A 264 3.73 8.42 14.65
CA GLU A 264 3.66 9.87 14.46
C GLU A 264 4.42 10.64 15.53
N LEU A 265 5.34 11.51 15.09
CA LEU A 265 6.21 12.30 15.96
C LEU A 265 6.63 13.63 15.31
N PRO A 266 6.68 14.78 16.03
CA PRO A 266 6.15 15.01 17.36
C PRO A 266 4.68 15.46 17.37
N GLY A 267 4.08 15.73 16.20
CA GLY A 267 2.67 16.05 16.00
C GLY A 267 1.75 14.86 16.31
N HIS A 268 0.46 14.97 15.97
CA HIS A 268 -0.45 13.82 15.87
C HIS A 268 -0.42 12.83 17.05
N SER A 269 -0.37 13.37 18.27
CA SER A 269 0.04 12.63 19.48
C SER A 269 -0.98 12.64 20.61
N GLN A 270 -2.19 13.17 20.41
CA GLN A 270 -3.18 13.26 21.49
C GLN A 270 -3.62 11.91 22.03
N ALA A 271 -3.66 10.82 21.25
CA ALA A 271 -3.97 9.51 21.80
C ALA A 271 -2.89 9.03 22.80
N ALA A 272 -1.62 9.30 22.52
CA ALA A 272 -0.52 9.01 23.43
C ALA A 272 -0.55 9.93 24.66
N ILE A 273 -0.83 11.23 24.47
CA ILE A 273 -0.97 12.21 25.57
C ILE A 273 -2.16 11.88 26.47
N ALA A 274 -3.30 11.45 25.92
CA ALA A 274 -4.45 11.00 26.70
C ALA A 274 -4.11 9.78 27.56
N SER A 275 -3.29 8.88 27.02
CA SER A 275 -2.80 7.69 27.73
C SER A 275 -1.78 8.04 28.82
N TYR A 276 -0.90 9.01 28.55
CA TYR A 276 0.15 9.47 29.45
C TYR A 276 0.27 11.00 29.44
N PRO A 277 -0.54 11.72 30.23
CA PRO A 277 -0.64 13.18 30.17
C PRO A 277 0.69 13.94 30.35
N TYR A 278 1.66 13.34 31.06
CA TYR A 278 2.98 13.95 31.28
C TYR A 278 3.75 14.25 29.98
N LEU A 279 3.37 13.63 28.86
CA LEU A 279 3.92 13.85 27.52
C LEU A 279 3.56 15.23 26.95
N SER A 280 2.44 15.84 27.38
CA SER A 280 2.02 17.18 26.97
C SER A 280 2.91 18.26 27.60
N CYS A 281 3.02 19.42 26.95
CA CYS A 281 3.58 20.62 27.57
C CYS A 281 2.78 21.08 28.80
N PHE A 282 1.46 20.87 28.76
CA PHE A 282 0.49 21.34 29.75
C PHE A 282 -0.48 20.19 30.10
N PRO A 283 -0.03 19.22 30.94
CA PRO A 283 -0.82 18.03 31.28
C PRO A 283 -2.16 18.36 31.96
N GLU A 284 -2.22 19.47 32.69
CA GLU A 284 -3.42 19.89 33.44
C GLU A 284 -4.42 20.68 32.58
N GLU A 285 -4.03 21.14 31.39
CA GLU A 285 -4.95 21.83 30.49
C GLU A 285 -5.84 20.80 29.77
N PRO A 286 -7.17 20.93 29.80
CA PRO A 286 -8.05 19.95 29.20
C PRO A 286 -7.87 19.89 27.69
N THR A 287 -8.04 18.70 27.10
CA THR A 287 -8.17 18.55 25.64
C THR A 287 -9.37 19.37 25.16
N GLU A 288 -9.18 20.13 24.08
CA GLU A 288 -10.27 20.84 23.41
C GLU A 288 -10.72 20.04 22.18
N VAL A 289 -12.04 19.88 22.03
CA VAL A 289 -12.66 19.35 20.81
C VAL A 289 -13.33 20.52 20.08
N PRO A 290 -13.05 20.74 18.78
CA PRO A 290 -13.63 21.82 17.99
C PRO A 290 -15.15 21.92 18.09
N ASN A 291 -15.69 23.13 17.92
CA ASN A 291 -17.13 23.43 17.98
C ASN A 291 -17.85 23.03 19.28
N GLY A 292 -17.13 22.70 20.35
CA GLY A 292 -17.72 22.20 21.59
C GLY A 292 -18.37 20.82 21.41
N LEU A 293 -17.98 20.08 20.37
CA LEU A 293 -18.52 18.78 20.00
C LEU A 293 -17.85 17.63 20.76
N MET A 294 -17.33 17.87 21.96
CA MET A 294 -16.89 16.80 22.84
C MET A 294 -18.08 15.94 23.26
N SER A 295 -17.91 14.63 23.27
CA SER A 295 -18.89 13.66 23.75
C SER A 295 -19.22 13.87 25.22
N GLU A 296 -20.42 13.46 25.63
CA GLU A 296 -20.84 13.56 27.03
C GLU A 296 -19.97 12.73 27.97
N ALA A 297 -19.49 11.57 27.51
CA ALA A 297 -18.58 10.74 28.27
C ALA A 297 -17.21 11.42 28.48
N SER A 298 -16.64 12.06 27.46
CA SER A 298 -15.38 12.80 27.60
C SER A 298 -15.52 14.06 28.45
N LYS A 299 -16.66 14.78 28.36
CA LYS A 299 -16.99 15.88 29.28
C LYS A 299 -17.03 15.40 30.73
N GLU A 300 -17.61 14.23 30.97
CA GLU A 300 -17.68 13.63 32.31
C GLU A 300 -16.30 13.15 32.80
N GLN A 301 -15.45 12.60 31.93
CA GLN A 301 -14.06 12.27 32.26
C GLN A 301 -13.28 13.51 32.71
N GLN A 302 -13.38 14.62 31.96
CA GLN A 302 -12.73 15.87 32.34
C GLN A 302 -13.23 16.43 33.68
N LYS A 303 -14.54 16.41 33.93
CA LYS A 303 -15.12 16.81 35.23
C LYS A 303 -14.60 15.96 36.39
N ASN A 304 -14.31 14.69 36.15
CA ASN A 304 -13.80 13.75 37.14
C ASN A 304 -12.26 13.77 37.27
N GLY A 305 -11.60 14.80 36.74
CA GLY A 305 -10.17 15.04 36.94
C GLY A 305 -9.25 14.37 35.92
N GLN A 306 -9.77 13.95 34.76
CA GLN A 306 -8.97 13.48 33.63
C GLN A 306 -8.97 14.54 32.51
N PRO A 307 -8.05 15.54 32.56
CA PRO A 307 -8.07 16.65 31.62
C PRO A 307 -7.83 16.21 30.16
N LYS A 308 -6.96 15.23 29.95
CA LYS A 308 -6.62 14.73 28.62
C LYS A 308 -7.53 13.57 28.22
N VAL A 309 -8.16 13.69 27.05
CA VAL A 309 -8.96 12.65 26.41
C VAL A 309 -8.48 12.45 24.97
N VAL A 310 -8.72 11.27 24.40
CA VAL A 310 -8.43 10.99 22.98
C VAL A 310 -9.30 11.90 22.11
N GLN A 311 -8.75 12.40 21.02
CA GLN A 311 -9.43 13.39 20.19
C GLN A 311 -10.62 12.76 19.45
N GLU A 312 -11.70 13.54 19.32
CA GLU A 312 -12.99 13.10 18.77
C GLU A 312 -13.36 13.81 17.46
N SER A 313 -12.46 14.68 16.97
CA SER A 313 -12.58 15.42 15.72
C SER A 313 -11.32 15.32 14.87
N TRP A 314 -11.41 15.71 13.61
CA TRP A 314 -10.29 15.73 12.66
C TRP A 314 -9.48 17.03 12.75
N GLY A 315 -8.35 17.12 12.09
CA GLY A 315 -7.55 18.34 11.95
C GLY A 315 -6.27 18.35 12.77
N VAL A 316 -5.71 19.55 12.95
CA VAL A 316 -4.35 19.76 13.49
C VAL A 316 -4.41 20.41 14.87
N TYR A 317 -3.70 19.85 15.84
CA TYR A 317 -3.82 20.24 17.24
C TYR A 317 -2.52 20.73 17.86
N ASN A 318 -2.64 21.72 18.75
CA ASN A 318 -1.49 22.35 19.41
C ASN A 318 -0.86 21.47 20.49
N ASP A 319 -1.59 20.49 21.01
CA ASP A 319 -1.11 19.62 22.08
C ASP A 319 -0.32 18.45 21.51
N VAL A 320 0.97 18.71 21.30
CA VAL A 320 1.96 17.79 20.74
C VAL A 320 2.93 17.31 21.82
N TYR A 321 3.75 16.29 21.50
CA TYR A 321 4.80 15.83 22.41
C TYR A 321 5.67 17.00 22.91
N CYS A 322 5.93 17.06 24.21
CA CYS A 322 6.76 18.08 24.81
C CYS A 322 8.24 17.80 24.53
N ALA A 323 8.81 18.50 23.54
CA ALA A 323 10.22 18.40 23.16
C ALA A 323 11.21 18.91 24.24
N GLY A 324 10.70 19.60 25.25
CA GLY A 324 11.50 20.09 26.38
C GLY A 324 11.78 19.08 27.49
N LYS A 325 11.09 17.93 27.51
CA LYS A 325 11.17 16.94 28.58
C LYS A 325 11.98 15.71 28.16
N GLU A 326 12.88 15.25 29.03
CA GLU A 326 13.66 14.03 28.78
C GLU A 326 12.76 12.78 28.86
N GLU A 327 11.71 12.83 29.68
CA GLU A 327 10.74 11.76 29.83
C GLU A 327 9.98 11.48 28.53
N THR A 328 9.76 12.50 27.69
CA THR A 328 9.18 12.35 26.35
C THR A 328 10.08 11.47 25.48
N PHE A 329 11.39 11.76 25.43
CA PHE A 329 12.32 10.96 24.64
C PHE A 329 12.47 9.55 25.20
N ALA A 330 12.58 9.38 26.52
CA ALA A 330 12.65 8.05 27.14
C ALA A 330 11.39 7.19 26.89
N PHE A 331 10.22 7.84 26.81
CA PHE A 331 8.97 7.19 26.39
C PHE A 331 9.05 6.70 24.95
N LEU A 332 9.41 7.60 24.02
CA LEU A 332 9.48 7.31 22.59
C LEU A 332 10.54 6.26 22.26
N GLU A 333 11.72 6.35 22.85
CA GLU A 333 12.77 5.34 22.74
C GLU A 333 12.26 3.95 23.19
N GLY A 334 11.46 3.91 24.26
CA GLY A 334 10.84 2.67 24.73
C GLY A 334 9.75 2.12 23.81
N VAL A 335 8.97 2.99 23.16
CA VAL A 335 8.01 2.59 22.11
C VAL A 335 8.77 2.02 20.90
N LEU A 336 9.74 2.77 20.41
CA LEU A 336 10.53 2.42 19.23
C LEU A 336 11.37 1.16 19.46
N ASP A 337 11.81 0.87 20.68
CA ASP A 337 12.44 -0.42 21.00
C ASP A 337 11.54 -1.62 20.71
N GLU A 338 10.25 -1.54 21.05
CA GLU A 338 9.31 -2.61 20.74
C GLU A 338 8.95 -2.63 19.24
N VAL A 339 8.71 -1.47 18.63
CA VAL A 339 8.39 -1.38 17.19
C VAL A 339 9.53 -1.92 16.34
N THR A 340 10.78 -1.53 16.60
CA THR A 340 11.93 -1.98 15.81
C THR A 340 12.24 -3.47 15.99
N ALA A 341 11.85 -4.06 17.11
CA ALA A 341 11.94 -5.50 17.34
C ALA A 341 10.81 -6.29 16.64
N LEU A 342 9.63 -5.70 16.47
CA LEU A 342 8.50 -6.32 15.78
C LEU A 342 8.63 -6.25 14.26
N PHE A 343 8.99 -5.10 13.71
CA PHE A 343 9.00 -4.86 12.28
C PHE A 343 10.38 -5.12 11.66
N PRO A 344 10.50 -6.09 10.72
CA PRO A 344 11.78 -6.43 10.11
C PRO A 344 12.28 -5.36 9.12
N SER A 345 11.38 -4.51 8.59
CA SER A 345 11.72 -3.43 7.67
C SER A 345 12.90 -2.61 8.19
N LYS A 346 13.80 -2.23 7.27
CA LYS A 346 14.89 -1.32 7.61
C LYS A 346 14.38 0.10 7.86
N TYR A 347 13.18 0.42 7.42
CA TYR A 347 12.56 1.73 7.57
C TYR A 347 11.57 1.76 8.73
N ILE A 348 11.50 2.91 9.39
CA ILE A 348 10.40 3.30 10.28
C ILE A 348 9.95 4.69 9.82
N HIS A 349 8.65 4.85 9.54
CA HIS A 349 8.11 6.17 9.29
C HIS A 349 7.88 6.87 10.63
N ILE A 350 8.34 8.11 10.75
CA ILE A 350 8.24 8.88 12.01
C ILE A 350 7.26 10.04 11.93
N GLY A 351 6.52 10.15 10.82
CA GLY A 351 5.65 11.28 10.52
C GLY A 351 6.46 12.56 10.33
N GLY A 352 6.19 13.55 11.16
CA GLY A 352 6.90 14.84 11.20
C GLY A 352 6.14 15.99 10.56
N ASP A 353 4.93 15.73 10.10
CA ASP A 353 3.99 16.69 9.54
C ASP A 353 3.22 17.45 10.63
N GLU A 354 2.56 18.52 10.19
CA GLU A 354 1.52 19.28 10.90
C GLU A 354 1.73 19.44 12.42
N CYS A 355 2.93 19.84 12.83
CA CYS A 355 3.26 20.05 14.25
C CYS A 355 3.18 21.54 14.62
N PRO A 356 2.12 22.03 15.31
CA PRO A 356 2.04 23.44 15.69
C PRO A 356 3.03 23.78 16.80
N LYS A 357 3.62 24.98 16.72
CA LYS A 357 4.64 25.46 17.68
C LYS A 357 4.07 26.19 18.90
N LYS A 358 2.78 26.53 18.86
CA LYS A 358 2.09 27.38 19.85
C LYS A 358 2.31 26.94 21.29
N ASN A 359 2.27 25.64 21.59
CA ASN A 359 2.51 25.16 22.95
C ASN A 359 3.98 25.17 23.34
N TRP A 360 4.90 24.96 22.41
CA TRP A 360 6.35 25.05 22.67
C TRP A 360 6.79 26.50 22.95
N GLU A 361 6.23 27.49 22.25
CA GLU A 361 6.49 28.93 22.44
C GLU A 361 6.28 29.35 23.91
N ARG A 362 5.22 28.84 24.54
CA ARG A 362 4.88 29.16 25.94
C ARG A 362 5.34 28.11 26.96
N CYS A 363 5.88 26.96 26.55
CA CYS A 363 6.28 25.90 27.48
C CYS A 363 7.66 26.19 28.09
N PRO A 364 7.80 26.35 29.42
CA PRO A 364 9.08 26.63 30.05
C PRO A 364 10.15 25.56 29.79
N ASN A 365 9.76 24.29 29.67
CA ASN A 365 10.69 23.20 29.35
C ASN A 365 11.20 23.28 27.92
N CYS A 366 10.32 23.55 26.94
CA CYS A 366 10.72 23.72 25.54
C CYS A 366 11.63 24.95 25.37
N GLN A 367 11.26 26.08 25.97
CA GLN A 367 12.07 27.30 25.95
C GLN A 367 13.43 27.11 26.64
N LYS A 368 13.49 26.28 27.69
CA LYS A 368 14.75 25.89 28.32
C LYS A 368 15.61 25.06 27.37
N ARG A 369 15.03 24.05 26.70
CA ARG A 369 15.75 23.22 25.71
C ARG A 369 16.33 24.06 24.57
N ILE A 370 15.54 24.98 24.01
CA ILE A 370 15.99 25.90 22.95
C ILE A 370 17.25 26.65 23.39
N LYS A 371 17.27 27.18 24.61
CA LYS A 371 18.43 27.90 25.15
C LYS A 371 19.63 26.99 25.42
N GLU A 372 19.41 25.79 25.96
CA GLU A 372 20.48 24.86 26.32
C GLU A 372 21.19 24.28 25.10
N GLU A 373 20.45 23.98 24.03
CA GLU A 373 20.98 23.42 22.78
C GLU A 373 21.39 24.52 21.77
N GLY A 374 21.14 25.80 22.08
CA GLY A 374 21.47 26.93 21.22
C GLY A 374 20.66 26.99 19.93
N LEU A 375 19.38 26.59 19.99
CA LEU A 375 18.46 26.59 18.85
C LEU A 375 17.89 28.00 18.60
N GLU A 376 17.56 28.30 17.35
CA GLU A 376 17.02 29.61 16.96
C GLU A 376 15.60 29.82 17.48
N ASP A 377 14.73 28.83 17.29
CA ASP A 377 13.30 28.90 17.59
C ASP A 377 12.69 27.49 17.76
N GLU A 378 11.35 27.43 17.79
CA GLU A 378 10.57 26.20 17.91
C GLU A 378 10.59 25.34 16.64
N HIS A 379 10.90 25.91 15.47
CA HIS A 379 11.12 25.11 14.25
C HIS A 379 12.44 24.34 14.39
N ALA A 380 13.51 25.01 14.79
CA ALA A 380 14.78 24.35 15.12
C ALA A 380 14.63 23.32 16.27
N LEU A 381 13.67 23.52 17.19
CA LEU A 381 13.32 22.53 18.21
C LEU A 381 12.68 21.26 17.63
N GLN A 382 11.85 21.36 16.58
CA GLN A 382 11.35 20.19 15.86
C GLN A 382 12.50 19.44 15.19
N SER A 383 13.39 20.15 14.50
CA SER A 383 14.54 19.53 13.82
C SER A 383 15.46 18.83 14.83
N TYR A 384 15.68 19.42 16.01
CA TYR A 384 16.38 18.77 17.12
C TYR A 384 15.67 17.47 17.56
N PHE A 385 14.34 17.52 17.73
CA PHE A 385 13.55 16.35 18.12
C PHE A 385 13.68 15.21 17.11
N VAL A 386 13.45 15.51 15.83
CA VAL A 386 13.54 14.55 14.72
C VAL A 386 14.96 13.97 14.63
N THR A 387 15.98 14.83 14.66
CA THR A 387 17.39 14.40 14.63
C THR A 387 17.75 13.49 15.80
N ARG A 388 17.20 13.74 17.00
CA ARG A 388 17.43 12.89 18.16
C ARG A 388 16.81 11.49 17.98
N MET A 389 15.57 11.42 17.50
CA MET A 389 14.89 10.14 17.23
C MET A 389 15.52 9.38 16.06
N GLU A 390 15.97 10.08 15.03
CA GLU A 390 16.69 9.52 13.89
C GLU A 390 18.02 8.89 14.33
N LYS A 391 18.83 9.60 15.12
CA LYS A 391 20.06 9.04 15.72
C LYS A 391 19.77 7.80 16.57
N TYR A 392 18.67 7.80 17.31
CA TYR A 392 18.26 6.65 18.10
C TYR A 392 17.93 5.44 17.20
N LEU A 393 17.10 5.62 16.18
CA LEU A 393 16.74 4.57 15.23
C LEU A 393 17.95 4.07 14.41
N ASN A 394 18.84 4.97 14.00
CA ASN A 394 20.11 4.62 13.36
C ASN A 394 20.97 3.72 14.26
N SER A 395 21.00 3.97 15.58
CA SER A 395 21.71 3.11 16.53
C SER A 395 21.14 1.68 16.62
N LYS A 396 19.89 1.49 16.18
CA LYS A 396 19.19 0.19 16.07
C LYS A 396 19.29 -0.42 14.66
N GLY A 397 20.05 0.21 13.76
CA GLY A 397 20.18 -0.22 12.37
C GLY A 397 18.96 0.08 11.50
N LYS A 398 18.11 1.02 11.91
CA LYS A 398 16.93 1.47 11.16
C LYS A 398 17.19 2.83 10.52
N GLN A 399 16.55 3.09 9.39
CA GLN A 399 16.52 4.38 8.69
C GLN A 399 15.13 4.99 8.85
N ILE A 400 15.05 6.33 8.86
CA ILE A 400 13.76 7.01 8.96
C ILE A 400 13.20 7.33 7.57
N ILE A 401 11.87 7.32 7.50
CA ILE A 401 11.10 8.06 6.50
C ILE A 401 10.31 9.13 7.27
N GLY A 402 10.19 10.33 6.71
CA GLY A 402 9.30 11.36 7.26
C GLY A 402 8.70 12.23 6.16
N TRP A 403 7.56 12.84 6.46
CA TRP A 403 6.89 13.79 5.57
C TRP A 403 7.77 15.01 5.27
N ASP A 404 7.60 15.65 4.13
CA ASP A 404 8.52 16.70 3.64
C ASP A 404 8.74 17.90 4.57
N GLU A 405 7.94 18.08 5.61
CA GLU A 405 8.21 18.95 6.76
C GLU A 405 9.52 18.66 7.49
N ILE A 406 10.04 17.42 7.46
CA ILE A 406 11.33 17.11 8.08
C ILE A 406 12.52 17.86 7.42
N LEU A 407 12.31 18.47 6.25
CA LEU A 407 13.26 19.41 5.63
C LEU A 407 13.44 20.69 6.45
N GLU A 408 12.43 21.08 7.24
CA GLU A 408 12.43 22.31 8.02
C GLU A 408 13.49 22.23 9.12
N GLY A 409 14.58 22.99 8.95
CA GLY A 409 15.72 23.07 9.88
C GLY A 409 16.82 22.03 9.67
N GLY A 410 16.81 21.34 8.52
CA GLY A 410 17.90 20.48 8.04
C GLY A 410 17.65 18.99 8.22
N LEU A 411 17.97 18.22 7.18
CA LEU A 411 17.80 16.77 7.17
C LEU A 411 18.96 16.06 7.85
N ALA A 412 18.63 14.95 8.49
CA ALA A 412 19.64 14.02 8.92
C ALA A 412 20.16 13.19 7.72
N PRO A 413 21.47 12.87 7.65
CA PRO A 413 22.12 12.36 6.42
C PRO A 413 21.50 11.11 5.78
N ASN A 414 20.79 10.28 6.56
CA ASN A 414 20.19 9.03 6.08
C ASN A 414 18.66 9.07 6.01
N ALA A 415 18.05 10.24 6.21
CA ALA A 415 16.61 10.40 6.13
C ALA A 415 16.12 10.24 4.69
N THR A 416 15.03 9.51 4.52
CA THR A 416 14.25 9.47 3.27
C THR A 416 13.04 10.39 3.42
N VAL A 417 12.79 11.23 2.42
CA VAL A 417 11.71 12.22 2.45
C VAL A 417 10.49 11.72 1.69
N MET A 418 9.31 11.78 2.30
CA MET A 418 8.03 11.52 1.64
C MET A 418 7.34 12.85 1.27
N SER A 419 7.31 13.17 -0.04
CA SER A 419 6.86 14.48 -0.54
C SER A 419 5.36 14.50 -0.83
N TRP A 420 4.59 15.19 0.00
CA TRP A 420 3.12 15.14 -0.02
C TRP A 420 2.44 16.48 -0.33
N ARG A 421 3.03 17.62 0.09
CA ARG A 421 2.49 18.97 -0.18
C ARG A 421 2.61 19.39 -1.66
N GLY A 422 3.16 18.51 -2.48
CA GLY A 422 3.45 18.69 -3.90
C GLY A 422 4.76 17.99 -4.24
N VAL A 423 5.40 18.40 -5.33
CA VAL A 423 6.68 17.83 -5.78
C VAL A 423 7.90 18.61 -5.30
N LYS A 424 7.71 19.81 -4.74
CA LYS A 424 8.80 20.73 -4.39
C LYS A 424 9.69 20.18 -3.28
N GLY A 425 9.09 19.59 -2.23
CA GLY A 425 9.84 18.96 -1.13
C GLY A 425 10.76 17.85 -1.64
N GLY A 426 10.23 16.97 -2.49
CA GLY A 426 11.00 15.92 -3.13
C GLY A 426 12.12 16.42 -4.03
N ILE A 427 11.88 17.48 -4.83
CA ILE A 427 12.95 18.09 -5.65
C ILE A 427 14.08 18.64 -4.77
N GLU A 428 13.74 19.32 -3.67
CA GLU A 428 14.72 19.89 -2.76
C GLU A 428 15.54 18.80 -2.05
N ALA A 429 14.87 17.76 -1.54
CA ALA A 429 15.51 16.62 -0.90
C ALA A 429 16.47 15.88 -1.85
N ALA A 430 16.03 15.58 -3.07
CA ALA A 430 16.86 14.91 -4.08
C ALA A 430 18.08 15.75 -4.49
N LYS A 431 17.95 17.09 -4.52
CA LYS A 431 19.09 18.00 -4.78
C LYS A 431 20.11 18.04 -3.64
N GLN A 432 19.70 17.62 -2.44
CA GLN A 432 20.54 17.47 -1.26
C GLN A 432 21.00 16.01 -1.06
N ASP A 433 20.91 15.16 -2.09
CA ASP A 433 21.35 13.77 -2.07
C ASP A 433 20.55 12.86 -1.12
N HIS A 434 19.30 13.21 -0.80
CA HIS A 434 18.39 12.38 -0.01
C HIS A 434 17.47 11.56 -0.89
N ASN A 435 17.21 10.33 -0.48
CA ASN A 435 16.18 9.49 -1.09
C ASN A 435 14.79 10.10 -0.90
N VAL A 436 13.93 9.92 -1.89
CA VAL A 436 12.59 10.51 -1.93
C VAL A 436 11.56 9.47 -2.35
N ILE A 437 10.43 9.49 -1.66
CA ILE A 437 9.21 8.81 -2.06
C ILE A 437 8.18 9.89 -2.40
N MET A 438 7.61 9.83 -3.60
CA MET A 438 6.70 10.87 -4.08
C MET A 438 5.25 10.50 -3.80
N THR A 439 4.54 11.33 -3.03
CA THR A 439 3.12 11.11 -2.67
C THR A 439 2.30 12.40 -2.78
N PRO A 440 2.43 13.22 -3.83
CA PRO A 440 1.79 14.54 -3.86
C PRO A 440 0.27 14.42 -3.79
N ASN A 441 -0.36 15.21 -2.91
CA ASN A 441 -1.82 15.21 -2.71
C ASN A 441 -2.64 15.36 -4.00
N SER A 442 -2.07 16.04 -4.99
CA SER A 442 -2.66 16.23 -6.30
C SER A 442 -2.92 14.94 -7.10
N HIS A 443 -2.14 13.87 -6.86
CA HIS A 443 -2.17 12.62 -7.63
C HIS A 443 -2.27 11.35 -6.77
N CYS A 444 -1.94 11.44 -5.49
CA CYS A 444 -1.71 10.27 -4.63
C CYS A 444 -2.62 10.20 -3.40
N TYR A 445 -3.58 11.10 -3.20
CA TYR A 445 -4.46 11.11 -2.02
C TYR A 445 -5.83 10.53 -2.38
N PHE A 446 -5.98 9.24 -2.09
CA PHE A 446 -7.12 8.41 -2.49
C PHE A 446 -8.30 8.54 -1.52
N ASP A 447 -8.16 9.32 -0.47
CA ASP A 447 -9.25 9.84 0.36
C ASP A 447 -10.05 10.97 -0.33
N HIS A 448 -9.58 11.50 -1.46
CA HIS A 448 -10.34 12.45 -2.29
C HIS A 448 -11.47 11.79 -3.10
N TYR A 449 -12.52 12.57 -3.42
CA TYR A 449 -13.60 12.15 -4.31
C TYR A 449 -13.09 11.70 -5.69
N GLN A 450 -13.77 10.68 -6.26
CA GLN A 450 -13.50 10.14 -7.60
C GLN A 450 -14.41 10.68 -8.69
N SER A 451 -15.54 11.30 -8.30
CA SER A 451 -16.52 11.92 -9.18
C SER A 451 -16.67 13.41 -8.86
N LYS A 452 -17.17 14.17 -9.83
CA LYS A 452 -17.60 15.57 -9.61
C LYS A 452 -19.00 15.65 -9.00
N ASP A 453 -19.79 14.59 -9.12
CA ASP A 453 -21.14 14.50 -8.57
C ASP A 453 -21.07 14.08 -7.09
N THR A 454 -20.51 14.95 -6.26
CA THR A 454 -20.22 14.65 -4.85
C THR A 454 -21.46 14.41 -4.00
N ASP A 455 -22.63 14.89 -4.45
CA ASP A 455 -23.90 14.70 -3.73
C ASP A 455 -24.38 13.24 -3.75
N ASN A 456 -23.92 12.45 -4.73
CA ASN A 456 -24.22 11.03 -4.89
C ASN A 456 -23.03 10.11 -4.53
N GLU A 457 -21.96 10.68 -3.97
CA GLU A 457 -20.80 9.93 -3.51
C GLU A 457 -20.85 9.66 -1.99
N PRO A 458 -20.21 8.59 -1.51
CA PRO A 458 -19.87 8.48 -0.10
C PRO A 458 -19.08 9.71 0.39
N LEU A 459 -19.38 10.17 1.61
CA LEU A 459 -18.68 11.31 2.23
C LEU A 459 -17.17 11.08 2.19
N SER A 460 -16.42 12.02 1.63
CA SER A 460 -14.95 11.97 1.50
C SER A 460 -14.37 13.29 2.00
N ILE A 461 -13.06 13.40 2.22
CA ILE A 461 -12.43 14.64 2.75
C ILE A 461 -12.72 15.89 1.88
N GLY A 462 -12.93 15.70 0.58
CA GLY A 462 -12.98 16.74 -0.43
C GLY A 462 -12.18 16.35 -1.68
N GLY A 463 -11.71 17.36 -2.43
CA GLY A 463 -10.85 17.15 -3.59
C GLY A 463 -11.52 16.48 -4.79
N PHE A 464 -10.74 16.24 -5.84
CA PHE A 464 -11.16 15.50 -7.02
C PHE A 464 -9.93 14.80 -7.65
N LEU A 465 -9.90 13.48 -7.51
CA LEU A 465 -8.82 12.62 -7.99
C LEU A 465 -9.41 11.41 -8.73
N PRO A 466 -9.81 11.57 -10.01
CA PRO A 466 -10.24 10.46 -10.84
C PRO A 466 -9.05 9.59 -11.26
N VAL A 467 -9.34 8.37 -11.73
CA VAL A 467 -8.35 7.38 -12.20
C VAL A 467 -7.40 7.95 -13.26
N GLU A 468 -7.92 8.73 -14.22
CA GLU A 468 -7.13 9.38 -15.27
C GLU A 468 -6.05 10.31 -14.69
N LYS A 469 -6.39 11.03 -13.61
CA LYS A 469 -5.46 11.96 -12.96
C LYS A 469 -4.38 11.21 -12.17
N VAL A 470 -4.71 10.06 -11.57
CA VAL A 470 -3.68 9.18 -10.97
C VAL A 470 -2.76 8.65 -12.06
N TYR A 471 -3.33 8.14 -13.15
CA TYR A 471 -2.59 7.56 -14.26
C TYR A 471 -1.64 8.56 -14.93
N SER A 472 -2.02 9.83 -15.04
CA SER A 472 -1.19 10.86 -15.68
C SER A 472 0.07 11.22 -14.89
N TYR A 473 0.21 10.74 -13.65
CA TYR A 473 1.32 11.09 -12.80
C TYR A 473 2.68 10.62 -13.35
N GLU A 474 3.68 11.49 -13.27
CA GLU A 474 5.09 11.20 -13.55
C GLU A 474 5.89 11.46 -12.26
N PRO A 475 6.33 10.41 -11.55
CA PRO A 475 7.02 10.55 -10.27
C PRO A 475 8.38 11.26 -10.36
N VAL A 476 9.07 11.23 -11.50
CA VAL A 476 10.39 11.86 -11.68
C VAL A 476 10.23 13.28 -12.22
N PRO A 477 10.48 14.32 -11.41
CA PRO A 477 10.35 15.71 -11.86
C PRO A 477 11.39 16.05 -12.94
N GLU A 478 10.98 16.81 -13.95
CA GLU A 478 11.85 17.23 -15.06
C GLU A 478 12.97 18.20 -14.61
N GLU A 479 12.78 18.84 -13.46
CA GLU A 479 13.75 19.74 -12.83
C GLU A 479 14.97 19.02 -12.25
N LEU A 480 14.93 17.70 -12.10
CA LEU A 480 16.06 16.91 -11.62
C LEU A 480 16.97 16.49 -12.77
N SER A 481 18.27 16.70 -12.59
CA SER A 481 19.28 16.15 -13.50
C SER A 481 19.30 14.63 -13.47
N ALA A 482 19.84 13.97 -14.51
CA ALA A 482 19.95 12.50 -14.57
C ALA A 482 20.62 11.91 -13.32
N ASP A 483 21.65 12.58 -12.79
CA ASP A 483 22.36 12.18 -11.57
C ASP A 483 21.52 12.36 -10.31
N GLN A 484 20.46 13.16 -10.31
CA GLN A 484 19.57 13.35 -9.15
C GLN A 484 18.31 12.48 -9.21
N GLN A 485 17.91 12.04 -10.41
CA GLN A 485 16.70 11.23 -10.59
C GLN A 485 16.76 9.88 -9.86
N HIS A 486 17.95 9.32 -9.66
CA HIS A 486 18.11 8.05 -8.93
C HIS A 486 17.72 8.13 -7.45
N TYR A 487 17.63 9.33 -6.87
CA TYR A 487 17.12 9.52 -5.51
C TYR A 487 15.60 9.37 -5.41
N ILE A 488 14.87 9.44 -6.53
CA ILE A 488 13.44 9.16 -6.56
C ILE A 488 13.23 7.66 -6.53
N LEU A 489 12.94 7.11 -5.35
CA LEU A 489 12.79 5.67 -5.15
C LEU A 489 11.50 5.13 -5.77
N GLY A 490 10.48 5.98 -5.88
CA GLY A 490 9.18 5.67 -6.45
C GLY A 490 8.06 6.53 -5.88
N ALA A 491 6.84 5.98 -5.86
CA ALA A 491 5.65 6.69 -5.41
C ALA A 491 4.72 5.81 -4.56
N GLN A 492 3.77 6.46 -3.89
CA GLN A 492 2.77 5.78 -3.07
C GLN A 492 1.42 6.48 -3.10
N GLY A 493 0.35 5.68 -3.03
CA GLY A 493 -1.01 6.15 -2.82
C GLY A 493 -1.34 6.15 -1.33
N ASN A 494 -1.83 7.27 -0.83
CA ASN A 494 -2.23 7.49 0.56
C ASN A 494 -3.74 7.41 0.69
N ILE A 495 -4.24 6.57 1.59
CA ILE A 495 -5.65 6.56 1.98
C ILE A 495 -5.77 6.94 3.46
N TRP A 496 -6.17 8.17 3.71
CA TRP A 496 -6.53 8.69 5.04
C TRP A 496 -7.99 8.35 5.35
N SER A 497 -8.29 8.00 6.61
CA SER A 497 -9.56 7.34 6.93
C SER A 497 -10.53 8.19 7.77
N GLU A 498 -10.40 9.51 7.80
CA GLU A 498 -11.35 10.40 8.53
C GLU A 498 -12.81 10.14 8.15
N TYR A 499 -13.07 9.87 6.87
CA TYR A 499 -14.41 9.67 6.32
C TYR A 499 -14.66 8.25 5.79
N ILE A 500 -13.76 7.31 6.08
CA ILE A 500 -13.77 5.95 5.52
C ILE A 500 -13.95 4.94 6.66
N PRO A 501 -15.18 4.77 7.21
CA PRO A 501 -15.39 3.98 8.41
C PRO A 501 -15.55 2.46 8.16
N THR A 502 -15.67 2.01 6.91
CA THR A 502 -15.91 0.59 6.58
C THR A 502 -14.98 0.05 5.52
N ASP A 503 -14.80 -1.27 5.52
CA ASP A 503 -14.04 -2.05 4.56
C ASP A 503 -14.48 -1.77 3.11
N GLU A 504 -15.79 -1.75 2.85
CA GLU A 504 -16.33 -1.53 1.51
C GLU A 504 -16.05 -0.11 1.01
N HIS A 505 -16.06 0.88 1.91
CA HIS A 505 -15.71 2.25 1.56
C HIS A 505 -14.20 2.38 1.30
N MET A 506 -13.37 1.71 2.10
CA MET A 506 -11.92 1.67 1.87
C MET A 506 -11.57 1.03 0.52
N GLU A 507 -12.21 -0.07 0.17
CA GLU A 507 -12.09 -0.70 -1.15
C GLU A 507 -12.56 0.21 -2.29
N TYR A 508 -13.71 0.87 -2.12
CA TYR A 508 -14.23 1.84 -3.08
C TYR A 508 -13.24 2.98 -3.34
N MET A 509 -12.56 3.46 -2.29
CA MET A 509 -11.59 4.54 -2.40
C MET A 509 -10.25 4.06 -2.99
N ALA A 510 -9.81 2.85 -2.66
CA ALA A 510 -8.57 2.29 -3.20
C ALA A 510 -8.69 1.91 -4.69
N LEU A 511 -9.79 1.26 -5.09
CA LEU A 511 -9.95 0.64 -6.40
C LEU A 511 -10.89 1.45 -7.30
N PRO A 512 -10.52 1.72 -8.57
CA PRO A 512 -9.35 1.22 -9.30
C PRO A 512 -8.14 2.18 -9.36
N ARG A 513 -8.04 3.16 -8.46
CA ARG A 513 -6.93 4.12 -8.45
C ARG A 513 -5.58 3.48 -8.13
N ALA A 514 -5.55 2.46 -7.25
CA ALA A 514 -4.36 1.66 -6.99
C ALA A 514 -3.82 0.97 -8.25
N THR A 515 -4.72 0.59 -9.17
CA THR A 515 -4.42 0.00 -10.48
C THR A 515 -3.79 0.98 -11.44
N ALA A 516 -4.25 2.23 -11.44
CA ALA A 516 -3.62 3.29 -12.23
C ALA A 516 -2.23 3.61 -11.68
N LEU A 517 -2.09 3.74 -10.36
CA LEU A 517 -0.80 4.02 -9.74
C LEU A 517 0.19 2.87 -9.96
N SER A 518 -0.26 1.62 -9.95
CA SER A 518 0.63 0.48 -10.18
C SER A 518 1.28 0.53 -11.56
N GLU A 519 0.53 0.92 -12.59
CA GLU A 519 1.10 1.13 -13.91
C GLU A 519 2.10 2.30 -13.94
N VAL A 520 1.80 3.39 -13.23
CA VAL A 520 2.71 4.54 -13.10
C VAL A 520 4.07 4.13 -12.49
N VAL A 521 4.07 3.26 -11.49
CA VAL A 521 5.28 2.89 -10.76
C VAL A 521 5.97 1.63 -11.26
N TRP A 522 5.36 0.90 -12.20
CA TRP A 522 5.92 -0.32 -12.78
C TRP A 522 6.37 -0.14 -14.22
N SER A 523 5.50 0.41 -15.08
CA SER A 523 5.74 0.49 -16.52
C SER A 523 6.65 1.67 -16.88
N GLN A 524 7.36 1.57 -18.01
CA GLN A 524 8.19 2.67 -18.49
C GLN A 524 7.33 3.87 -18.91
N LYS A 525 7.86 5.08 -18.75
CA LYS A 525 7.14 6.33 -19.03
C LYS A 525 6.62 6.36 -20.46
N GLU A 526 7.42 5.88 -21.40
CA GLU A 526 7.18 5.91 -22.85
C GLU A 526 6.07 4.95 -23.29
N ASP A 527 5.75 3.94 -22.47
CA ASP A 527 4.76 2.90 -22.79
C ASP A 527 3.36 3.19 -22.25
N LYS A 528 3.21 4.30 -21.50
CA LYS A 528 1.95 4.74 -20.91
C LYS A 528 1.00 5.29 -21.98
N ASP A 529 -0.19 4.70 -22.07
CA ASP A 529 -1.30 5.11 -22.92
C ASP A 529 -2.60 4.87 -22.13
N PHE A 530 -3.35 5.94 -21.88
CA PHE A 530 -4.53 5.87 -21.03
C PHE A 530 -5.68 5.08 -21.66
N GLU A 531 -5.84 5.11 -22.99
CA GLU A 531 -6.91 4.36 -23.67
C GLU A 531 -6.59 2.86 -23.68
N ASP A 532 -5.32 2.50 -23.89
CA ASP A 532 -4.81 1.13 -23.71
C ASP A 532 -5.02 0.65 -22.26
N PHE A 533 -4.63 1.46 -21.29
CA PHE A 533 -4.85 1.17 -19.87
C PHE A 533 -6.32 0.95 -19.55
N LYS A 534 -7.21 1.82 -20.02
CA LYS A 534 -8.65 1.74 -19.79
C LYS A 534 -9.24 0.46 -20.39
N SER A 535 -8.76 0.03 -21.56
CA SER A 535 -9.14 -1.26 -22.15
C SER A 535 -8.78 -2.43 -21.22
N ARG A 536 -7.53 -2.47 -20.75
CA ARG A 536 -7.01 -3.48 -19.81
C ARG A 536 -7.69 -3.43 -18.44
N LEU A 537 -8.14 -2.26 -18.02
CA LEU A 537 -8.82 -2.08 -16.73
C LEU A 537 -10.13 -2.87 -16.65
N ASN A 538 -10.81 -3.12 -17.78
CA ASN A 538 -12.01 -3.96 -17.80
C ASN A 538 -11.73 -5.41 -17.36
N HIS A 539 -10.52 -5.92 -17.59
CA HIS A 539 -10.13 -7.24 -17.07
C HIS A 539 -9.93 -7.21 -15.55
N MET A 540 -9.28 -6.16 -15.03
CA MET A 540 -9.13 -5.97 -13.59
C MET A 540 -10.47 -5.86 -12.87
N ARG A 541 -11.48 -5.24 -13.50
CA ARG A 541 -12.87 -5.23 -13.02
C ARG A 541 -13.40 -6.63 -12.76
N LYS A 542 -13.21 -7.56 -13.71
CA LYS A 542 -13.62 -8.96 -13.58
C LYS A 542 -12.88 -9.69 -12.45
N LEU A 543 -11.60 -9.36 -12.24
CA LEU A 543 -10.83 -9.90 -11.10
C LEU A 543 -11.38 -9.40 -9.76
N TYR A 544 -11.77 -8.12 -9.65
CA TYR A 544 -12.40 -7.59 -8.44
C TYR A 544 -13.71 -8.30 -8.14
N GLU A 545 -14.56 -8.47 -9.14
CA GLU A 545 -15.83 -9.19 -9.02
C GLU A 545 -15.61 -10.65 -8.58
N THR A 546 -14.65 -11.34 -9.19
CA THR A 546 -14.31 -12.74 -8.85
C THR A 546 -13.77 -12.87 -7.43
N LYS A 547 -13.01 -11.87 -6.95
CA LYS A 547 -12.44 -11.83 -5.59
C LYS A 547 -13.36 -11.22 -4.54
N GLY A 548 -14.51 -10.67 -4.94
CA GLY A 548 -15.46 -10.02 -4.04
C GLY A 548 -14.92 -8.71 -3.45
N TYR A 549 -14.21 -7.91 -4.27
CA TYR A 549 -13.76 -6.56 -3.89
C TYR A 549 -14.76 -5.53 -4.38
N ASN A 550 -15.13 -4.59 -3.52
CA ASN A 550 -15.85 -3.39 -3.93
C ASN A 550 -14.92 -2.43 -4.68
N TYR A 551 -15.46 -1.59 -5.55
CA TYR A 551 -14.67 -0.64 -6.33
C TYR A 551 -15.53 0.50 -6.90
N ALA A 552 -14.91 1.65 -7.17
CA ALA A 552 -15.55 2.77 -7.83
C ALA A 552 -15.78 2.52 -9.33
N LYS A 553 -16.97 2.89 -9.83
CA LYS A 553 -17.41 2.50 -11.19
C LYS A 553 -17.21 3.58 -12.26
N HIS A 554 -16.92 4.81 -11.88
CA HIS A 554 -16.99 5.99 -12.76
C HIS A 554 -16.10 5.89 -14.00
N VAL A 555 -14.94 5.24 -13.90
CA VAL A 555 -14.00 5.08 -15.03
C VAL A 555 -14.51 4.08 -16.08
N PHE A 556 -15.40 3.17 -15.68
CA PHE A 556 -16.01 2.18 -16.58
C PHE A 556 -17.26 2.70 -17.27
N ASP A 557 -17.90 3.72 -16.71
CA ASP A 557 -19.09 4.34 -17.27
C ASP A 557 -18.68 5.22 -18.47
N THR A 558 -19.03 4.78 -19.68
CA THR A 558 -18.96 5.63 -20.87
C THR A 558 -20.16 6.58 -20.90
N ALA A 559 -19.97 7.82 -21.36
CA ALA A 559 -21.01 8.85 -21.50
C ALA A 559 -22.24 8.45 -22.34
N GLU A 560 -22.27 7.24 -22.93
CA GLU A 560 -23.42 6.66 -23.63
C GLU A 560 -24.49 6.05 -22.69
N ASN A 561 -24.20 5.89 -21.39
CA ASN A 561 -25.15 5.33 -20.42
C ASN A 561 -25.87 6.36 -19.54
N THR A 562 -25.68 7.66 -19.77
CA THR A 562 -26.53 8.67 -19.14
C THR A 562 -27.88 8.67 -19.86
N PRO A 563 -29.01 8.36 -19.20
CA PRO A 563 -30.31 8.64 -19.80
C PRO A 563 -30.34 10.12 -20.13
N SER A 564 -30.60 10.47 -21.38
CA SER A 564 -30.91 11.85 -21.74
C SER A 564 -32.06 12.32 -20.85
N GLU A 565 -31.82 13.33 -20.02
CA GLU A 565 -32.88 14.04 -19.29
C GLU A 565 -33.94 14.63 -20.23
#